data_AF-A0A4Q9QLP5-F1
#
_entry.id   AF-A0A4Q9QLP5-F1
#
_cell.length_a   1.000
_cell.length_b   1.000
_cell.length_c   1.000
_cell.angle_alpha   90.00
_cell.angle_beta   90.00
_cell.angle_gamma   90.00
#
_symmetry.space_group_name_H-M   'P 1'
#
loop_
_entity.id
_entity.type
_entity.pdbx_description
1 polymer ?
#
loop_
_entity_poly.entity_id
_entity_poly.type
_entity_poly.pdbx_seq_one_letter_code
_entity_poly.pdbx_strand_id
1 'polypeptide(L)'
;MLMQNLKSLHESMKAQTNARGDVIELQRFRSVQGAAVFECIFSTGERPYKLSLTSRGTEKHPKSEFFLFDVSDEYTIPNYFHGDTYPRLLEILRTMGG
;
A
#
# COMPACT_ATOMS: atom_id res chain seq x y z
N MET A 1 0.68 1.15 14.49
CA MET A 1 1.66 0.15 14.01
C MET A 1 2.67 0.84 13.11
N LEU A 2 3.98 0.67 13.35
CA LEU A 2 5.05 1.27 12.54
C LEU A 2 5.33 0.40 11.31
N MET A 3 5.32 1.00 10.12
CA MET A 3 5.53 0.31 8.85
C MET A 3 7.00 0.42 8.41
N GLN A 4 7.86 -0.44 8.94
CA GLN A 4 9.31 -0.40 8.65
C GLN A 4 9.61 -0.56 7.15
N ASN A 5 8.84 -1.37 6.42
CA ASN A 5 9.02 -1.53 4.98
C ASN A 5 8.70 -0.25 4.19
N LEU A 6 7.70 0.54 4.61
CA LEU A 6 7.41 1.83 3.98
C LEU A 6 8.51 2.85 4.26
N LYS A 7 9.06 2.84 5.47
CA LYS A 7 10.22 3.66 5.82
C LYS A 7 11.41 3.34 4.93
N SER A 8 11.78 2.06 4.83
CA SER A 8 12.88 1.63 3.95
C SER A 8 12.62 1.95 2.49
N LEU A 9 11.37 1.83 2.02
CA LEU A 9 10.99 2.22 0.67
C LEU A 9 11.18 3.72 0.43
N HIS A 10 10.73 4.57 1.34
CA HIS A 10 10.90 6.02 1.21
C HIS A 10 12.37 6.43 1.21
N GLU A 11 13.19 5.85 2.09
CA GLU A 11 14.64 6.13 2.09
C GLU A 11 15.30 5.69 0.77
N SER A 12 14.88 4.57 0.20
CA SER A 12 15.32 4.13 -1.12
C SER A 12 14.84 5.06 -2.25
N MET A 13 13.64 5.62 -2.14
CA MET A 13 13.11 6.60 -3.11
C MET A 13 13.91 7.91 -3.06
N LYS A 14 14.28 8.40 -1.86
CA LYS A 14 15.13 9.59 -1.68
C LYS A 14 16.53 9.42 -2.26
N ALA A 15 17.06 8.21 -2.21
CA ALA A 15 18.38 7.89 -2.76
C ALA A 15 18.39 7.81 -4.29
N GLN A 16 17.20 7.83 -4.93
CA GLN A 16 17.05 7.75 -6.37
C GLN A 16 16.53 9.08 -6.93
N THR A 17 17.01 9.43 -8.11
CA THR A 17 16.54 10.59 -8.86
C THR A 17 15.85 10.14 -10.14
N ASN A 18 14.78 10.83 -10.53
CA ASN A 18 14.10 10.61 -11.79
C ASN A 18 14.97 11.12 -12.97
N ALA A 19 14.48 10.95 -14.21
CA ALA A 19 15.19 11.37 -15.43
C ALA A 19 15.46 12.89 -15.53
N ARG A 20 14.83 13.70 -14.67
CA ARG A 20 15.00 15.16 -14.58
C ARG A 20 15.91 15.58 -13.41
N GLY A 21 16.37 14.63 -12.61
CA GLY A 21 17.21 14.90 -11.43
C GLY A 21 16.42 15.16 -10.14
N ASP A 22 15.08 15.08 -10.16
CA ASP A 22 14.27 15.29 -8.96
C ASP A 22 14.12 13.99 -8.16
N VAL A 23 13.87 14.11 -6.86
CA VAL A 23 13.59 12.98 -5.97
C VAL A 23 12.36 12.21 -6.45
N ILE A 24 12.38 10.88 -6.32
CA ILE A 24 11.20 10.06 -6.62
C ILE A 24 10.17 10.25 -5.50
N GLU A 25 9.06 10.89 -5.82
CA GLU A 25 7.97 11.10 -4.86
C GLU A 25 6.89 10.01 -4.92
N LEU A 26 6.84 9.24 -6.01
CA LEU A 26 5.84 8.21 -6.24
C LEU A 26 6.48 6.91 -6.70
N GLN A 27 6.21 5.83 -5.99
CA GLN A 27 6.71 4.50 -6.29
C GLN A 27 5.56 3.52 -6.44
N ARG A 28 5.57 2.76 -7.54
CA ARG A 28 4.65 1.65 -7.77
C ARG A 28 5.36 0.33 -7.52
N PHE A 29 4.70 -0.60 -6.87
CA PHE A 29 5.21 -1.94 -6.63
C PHE A 29 4.06 -2.93 -6.50
N ARG A 30 4.33 -4.20 -6.78
CA ARG A 30 3.36 -5.27 -6.59
C ARG A 30 3.66 -5.99 -5.27
N SER A 31 2.63 -6.21 -4.47
CA SER A 31 2.70 -7.06 -3.28
C SER A 31 1.88 -8.32 -3.48
N VAL A 32 2.47 -9.48 -3.20
CA VAL A 32 1.81 -10.78 -3.27
C VAL A 32 1.71 -11.32 -1.85
N GLN A 33 0.49 -11.63 -1.42
CA GLN A 33 0.20 -12.19 -0.09
C GLN A 33 -0.66 -13.44 -0.29
N GLY A 34 -0.02 -14.61 -0.31
CA GLY A 34 -0.67 -15.86 -0.69
C GLY A 34 -1.20 -15.78 -2.13
N ALA A 35 -2.50 -16.03 -2.32
CA ALA A 35 -3.18 -15.90 -3.61
C ALA A 35 -3.67 -14.46 -3.93
N ALA A 36 -3.59 -13.54 -2.96
CA ALA A 36 -3.98 -12.16 -3.18
C ALA A 36 -2.80 -11.38 -3.79
N VAL A 37 -3.08 -10.64 -4.87
CA VAL A 37 -2.13 -9.75 -5.52
C VAL A 37 -2.64 -8.33 -5.41
N PHE A 38 -1.79 -7.45 -4.89
CA PHE A 38 -2.05 -6.03 -4.77
C PHE A 38 -1.09 -5.25 -5.67
N GLU A 39 -1.65 -4.36 -6.49
CA GLU A 39 -0.90 -3.28 -7.11
C GLU A 39 -0.88 -2.11 -6.11
N CYS A 40 0.31 -1.78 -5.61
CA CYS A 40 0.49 -0.78 -4.58
C CYS A 40 1.12 0.49 -5.18
N ILE A 41 0.68 1.64 -4.69
CA ILE A 41 1.31 2.93 -4.99
C ILE A 41 1.58 3.64 -3.67
N PHE A 42 2.84 4.00 -3.45
CA PHE A 42 3.23 4.84 -2.33
C PHE A 42 3.64 6.22 -2.85
N SER A 43 3.01 7.26 -2.32
CA SER A 43 3.20 8.65 -2.71
C SER A 43 3.61 9.49 -1.49
N THR A 44 4.65 10.29 -1.68
CA THR A 44 5.29 11.14 -0.66
C THR A 44 5.27 12.63 -1.02
N GLY A 45 4.71 12.99 -2.19
CA GLY A 45 4.60 14.38 -2.64
C GLY A 45 3.60 15.22 -1.85
N GLU A 46 2.75 14.60 -1.04
CA GLU A 46 1.79 15.27 -0.15
C GLU A 46 1.90 14.72 1.27
N ARG A 47 1.49 15.51 2.27
CA ARG A 47 1.42 15.10 3.67
C ARG A 47 -0.03 15.13 4.18
N PRO A 48 -0.53 14.08 4.84
CA PRO A 48 0.14 12.80 5.10
C PRO A 48 0.43 12.03 3.81
N TYR A 49 1.49 11.22 3.81
CA TYR A 49 1.84 10.36 2.69
C TYR A 49 0.68 9.42 2.37
N LYS A 50 0.56 8.99 1.11
CA LYS A 50 -0.53 8.14 0.66
C LYS A 50 -0.02 6.77 0.25
N LEU A 51 -0.64 5.73 0.79
CA LEU A 51 -0.45 4.36 0.33
C LEU A 51 -1.77 3.85 -0.23
N SER A 52 -1.82 3.55 -1.53
CA SER A 52 -2.95 2.87 -2.14
C SER A 52 -2.64 1.42 -2.45
N LEU A 53 -3.64 0.58 -2.25
CA LEU A 53 -3.62 -0.84 -2.61
C LEU A 53 -4.82 -1.10 -3.50
N THR A 54 -4.58 -1.68 -4.68
CA THR A 54 -5.63 -2.20 -5.54
C THR A 54 -5.49 -3.70 -5.62
N SER A 55 -6.45 -4.45 -5.08
CA SER A 55 -6.48 -5.89 -5.26
C SER A 55 -6.86 -6.23 -6.70
N ARG A 56 -6.20 -7.24 -7.28
CA ARG A 56 -6.75 -7.90 -8.46
C ARG A 56 -7.79 -8.90 -8.00
N GLY A 57 -8.96 -8.87 -8.63
CA GLY A 57 -9.98 -9.89 -8.39
C GLY A 57 -9.42 -11.30 -8.57
N THR A 58 -9.77 -12.20 -7.67
CA THR A 58 -9.43 -13.64 -7.74
C THR A 58 -10.66 -14.42 -8.24
N GLU A 59 -10.51 -15.71 -8.54
CA GLU A 59 -11.67 -16.55 -8.91
C GLU A 59 -12.75 -16.59 -7.83
N LYS A 60 -12.35 -16.54 -6.55
CA LYS A 60 -13.29 -16.53 -5.40
C LYS A 60 -13.80 -15.12 -5.06
N HIS A 61 -13.01 -14.08 -5.31
CA HIS A 61 -13.40 -12.68 -5.16
C HIS A 61 -13.15 -11.91 -6.46
N PRO A 62 -14.04 -12.00 -7.47
CA PRO A 62 -13.80 -11.45 -8.80
C PRO A 62 -13.79 -9.92 -8.84
N LYS A 63 -14.28 -9.27 -7.78
CA LYS A 63 -14.30 -7.81 -7.67
C LYS A 63 -12.93 -7.31 -7.21
N SER A 64 -12.36 -6.41 -8.01
CA SER A 64 -11.18 -5.65 -7.61
C SER A 64 -11.58 -4.64 -6.55
N GLU A 65 -10.77 -4.50 -5.51
CA GLU A 65 -11.02 -3.56 -4.43
C GLU A 65 -9.90 -2.52 -4.34
N PHE A 66 -10.29 -1.30 -3.99
CA PHE A 66 -9.38 -0.20 -3.78
C PHE A 66 -9.37 0.20 -2.32
N PHE A 67 -8.16 0.39 -1.80
CA PHE A 67 -7.88 0.86 -0.46
C PHE A 67 -6.93 2.04 -0.53
N LEU A 68 -7.20 3.07 0.25
CA LEU A 68 -6.35 4.24 0.41
C LEU A 68 -6.08 4.45 1.90
N PHE A 69 -4.80 4.56 2.23
CA PHE A 69 -4.33 4.76 3.58
C PHE A 69 -3.53 6.05 3.67
N ASP A 70 -3.83 6.82 4.71
CA ASP A 70 -2.98 7.92 5.14
C ASP A 70 -1.86 7.35 6.00
N VAL A 71 -0.63 7.67 5.62
CA VAL A 71 0.60 7.27 6.30
C VAL A 71 1.20 8.54 6.92
N SER A 72 1.38 8.54 8.23
CA SER A 72 2.00 9.67 8.94
C SER A 72 3.48 9.82 8.59
N ASP A 73 4.08 10.95 8.97
CA ASP A 73 5.52 11.19 8.79
C ASP A 73 6.39 10.18 9.57
N GLU A 74 5.84 9.61 10.64
CA GLU A 74 6.43 8.52 11.42
C GLU A 74 6.17 7.13 10.82
N TYR A 75 5.64 7.05 9.59
CA TYR A 75 5.32 5.80 8.89
C TYR A 75 4.31 4.91 9.64
N THR A 76 3.32 5.54 10.26
CA THR A 76 2.21 4.84 10.90
C THR A 76 0.93 5.04 10.11
N ILE A 77 0.05 4.03 10.11
CA ILE A 77 -1.30 4.14 9.54
C ILE A 77 -2.28 4.21 10.71
N PRO A 78 -2.65 5.41 11.20
CA PRO A 78 -3.45 5.56 12.41
C PRO A 78 -4.85 4.95 12.25
N ASN A 79 -5.44 5.06 11.07
CA ASN A 79 -6.80 4.59 10.79
C ASN A 79 -6.87 3.19 10.17
N TYR A 80 -5.81 2.37 10.30
CA TYR A 80 -5.74 1.07 9.64
C TYR A 80 -6.89 0.11 10.03
N PHE A 81 -7.25 0.11 11.32
CA PHE A 81 -8.30 -0.76 11.87
C PHE A 81 -9.68 -0.09 11.94
N HIS A 82 -9.82 1.12 11.39
CA HIS A 82 -11.07 1.87 11.48
C HIS A 82 -11.97 1.61 10.27
N GLY A 83 -13.27 1.42 10.53
CA GLY A 83 -14.31 1.25 9.52
C GLY A 83 -14.25 -0.08 8.77
N ASP A 84 -14.85 -0.11 7.58
CA ASP A 84 -15.02 -1.32 6.76
C ASP A 84 -13.74 -1.74 6.03
N THR A 85 -12.67 -0.94 6.09
CA THR A 85 -11.41 -1.17 5.39
C THR A 85 -10.74 -2.48 5.82
N TYR A 86 -10.65 -2.72 7.14
CA TYR A 86 -9.99 -3.92 7.66
C TYR A 86 -10.79 -5.20 7.38
N PRO A 87 -12.12 -5.26 7.62
CA PRO A 87 -12.94 -6.40 7.21
C PRO A 87 -12.84 -6.74 5.71
N ARG A 88 -12.90 -5.72 4.83
CA ARG A 88 -12.79 -5.89 3.37
C ARG A 88 -11.41 -6.42 2.96
N LEU A 89 -10.35 -5.87 3.54
CA LEU A 89 -8.99 -6.36 3.29
C LEU A 89 -8.82 -7.80 3.79
N LEU A 90 -9.39 -8.12 4.96
CA LEU A 90 -9.34 -9.46 5.54
C LEU A 90 -10.11 -10.47 4.69
N GLU A 91 -11.24 -10.10 4.11
CA GLU A 91 -12.00 -10.94 3.17
C GLU A 91 -11.13 -11.34 1.97
N ILE A 92 -10.42 -10.39 1.36
CA ILE A 92 -9.50 -10.65 0.24
C ILE A 92 -8.34 -11.55 0.68
N LEU A 93 -7.79 -11.34 1.88
CA LEU A 93 -6.67 -12.14 2.38
C LEU A 93 -7.12 -13.56 2.80
N ARG A 94 -8.36 -13.72 3.29
CA ARG A 94 -8.95 -15.01 3.69
C ARG A 94 -9.17 -15.98 2.54
N THR A 95 -9.06 -15.52 1.29
CA THR A 95 -9.20 -16.37 0.11
C THR A 95 -8.30 -17.62 0.12
N MET A 96 -7.24 -17.66 0.95
CA MET A 96 -6.41 -18.84 1.22
C MET A 96 -5.95 -18.95 2.68
N GLY A 97 -6.83 -19.45 3.55
CA GLY A 97 -6.48 -19.89 4.90
C GLY A 97 -7.47 -20.89 5.47
N GLY A 98 -7.69 -22.02 4.79
CA GLY A 98 -8.54 -23.12 5.28
C GLY A 98 -10.02 -22.84 5.20
#